data_AF-A0A379KMY5-F1
#
_entry.id   AF-A0A379KMY5-F1
#
_cell.length_a   1.000
_cell.length_b   1.000
_cell.length_c   1.000
_cell.angle_alpha   90.00
_cell.angle_beta   90.00
_cell.angle_gamma   90.00
#
_symmetry.space_group_name_H-M   'P 1'
#
loop_
_entity.id
_entity.type
_entity.pdbx_description
1 polymer ?
#
loop_
_entity_poly.entity_id
_entity_poly.type
_entity_poly.pdbx_seq_one_letter_code
_entity_poly.pdbx_strand_id
1 'polypeptide(L)'
;MAVKVLVVDDSGFFRRRVSEILSADPTIQVVGTATNGREAIDQALALKPDVITMDYEMPMMDGITAVRHIMQRCPTPVLMFSSLTHEGARVTLDALDAGAVDYLPKNFEDISRNPEKVKQMLCEKVHTLSRSNRRFGGYASPAAAAAPAPASVAHTATSSLASPAPTRSVAPARAAAAPASTHSPAPKRKPYKLVAIGTSTGGPVALQRVLTQLPAGFPAPIVLIQHMPAAFTKAFAERLDKLCKISVKEAEDGDLLRPGLALLAPGGKQMMIDGRGTVKILPGDERLNYKPCVDITFGSAAKSYGDKVLSVVLTGMGADGREGARLLKQGGSTVWAQDEASCVIYGMPMAIVKANLADAVYSLDEIGKHLVEACV
;
A
#
# COMPACT_ATOMS: atom_id res chain seq x y z
N MET A 1 -8.37 -13.01 -21.23
CA MET A 1 -6.93 -13.27 -21.42
C MET A 1 -6.42 -13.82 -20.10
N ALA A 2 -5.70 -14.94 -20.09
CA ALA A 2 -5.21 -15.55 -18.86
C ALA A 2 -4.05 -14.71 -18.27
N VAL A 3 -3.98 -14.62 -16.95
CA VAL A 3 -2.90 -13.93 -16.23
C VAL A 3 -1.63 -14.78 -16.30
N LYS A 4 -0.55 -14.25 -16.84
CA LYS A 4 0.73 -14.94 -16.95
C LYS A 4 1.53 -14.82 -15.65
N VAL A 5 1.89 -15.95 -15.05
CA VAL A 5 2.64 -15.96 -13.79
C VAL A 5 3.98 -16.67 -13.95
N LEU A 6 5.03 -16.06 -13.42
CA LEU A 6 6.34 -16.68 -13.23
C LEU A 6 6.50 -17.08 -11.75
N VAL A 7 6.80 -18.35 -11.49
CA VAL A 7 6.97 -18.88 -10.13
C VAL A 7 8.46 -19.06 -9.82
N VAL A 8 8.96 -18.36 -8.82
CA VAL A 8 10.38 -18.38 -8.43
C VAL A 8 10.53 -18.87 -7.00
N ASP A 9 11.19 -20.02 -6.84
CA ASP A 9 11.45 -20.64 -5.54
C ASP A 9 12.59 -21.66 -5.71
N ASP A 10 13.55 -21.70 -4.78
CA ASP A 10 14.67 -22.64 -4.84
C ASP A 10 14.23 -24.07 -4.47
N SER A 11 13.20 -24.20 -3.64
CA SER A 11 12.58 -25.46 -3.26
C SER A 11 11.69 -25.98 -4.39
N GLY A 12 12.13 -27.09 -4.99
CA GLY A 12 11.34 -27.80 -6.01
C GLY A 12 9.95 -28.20 -5.54
N PHE A 13 9.78 -28.47 -4.23
CA PHE A 13 8.47 -28.77 -3.63
C PHE A 13 7.53 -27.57 -3.68
N PHE A 14 7.97 -26.39 -3.20
CA PHE A 14 7.13 -25.20 -3.21
C PHE A 14 6.85 -24.70 -4.61
N ARG A 15 7.87 -24.67 -5.47
CA ARG A 15 7.71 -24.27 -6.87
C ARG A 15 6.64 -25.10 -7.57
N ARG A 16 6.66 -26.44 -7.38
CA ARG A 16 5.64 -27.34 -7.91
C ARG A 16 4.27 -27.07 -7.28
N ARG A 17 4.19 -26.95 -5.96
CA ARG A 17 2.91 -26.78 -5.26
C ARG A 17 2.22 -25.46 -5.61
N VAL A 18 2.96 -24.35 -5.65
CA VAL A 18 2.46 -23.04 -6.08
C VAL A 18 2.00 -23.11 -7.53
N SER A 19 2.79 -23.74 -8.41
CA SER A 19 2.42 -23.90 -9.82
C SER A 19 1.13 -24.71 -10.00
N GLU A 20 0.96 -25.80 -9.26
CA GLU A 20 -0.26 -26.63 -9.27
C GLU A 20 -1.49 -25.83 -8.80
N ILE A 21 -1.36 -25.08 -7.70
CA ILE A 21 -2.44 -24.25 -7.15
C ILE A 21 -2.88 -23.19 -8.17
N LEU A 22 -1.92 -22.48 -8.75
CA LEU A 22 -2.19 -21.43 -9.73
C LEU A 22 -2.78 -22.00 -11.03
N SER A 23 -2.24 -23.13 -11.52
CA SER A 23 -2.72 -23.77 -12.75
C SER A 23 -4.11 -24.40 -12.61
N ALA A 24 -4.58 -24.62 -11.38
CA ALA A 24 -5.95 -25.08 -11.12
C ALA A 24 -7.01 -23.98 -11.34
N ASP A 25 -6.61 -22.72 -11.49
CA ASP A 25 -7.49 -21.63 -11.93
C ASP A 25 -7.39 -21.47 -13.46
N PRO A 26 -8.47 -21.66 -14.23
CA PRO A 26 -8.43 -21.61 -15.70
C PRO A 26 -8.10 -20.21 -16.25
N THR A 27 -8.11 -19.18 -15.40
CA THR A 27 -7.79 -17.80 -15.77
C THR A 27 -6.34 -17.41 -15.45
N ILE A 28 -5.54 -18.32 -14.90
CA ILE A 28 -4.11 -18.14 -14.62
C ILE A 28 -3.29 -19.13 -15.44
N GLN A 29 -2.19 -18.67 -16.04
CA GLN A 29 -1.24 -19.50 -16.76
C GLN A 29 0.16 -19.33 -16.15
N VAL A 30 0.73 -20.42 -15.63
CA VAL A 30 2.14 -20.43 -15.23
C VAL A 30 3.00 -20.51 -16.50
N VAL A 31 3.71 -19.42 -16.83
CA VAL A 31 4.48 -19.30 -18.08
C VAL A 31 5.93 -19.75 -17.95
N GLY A 32 6.43 -19.85 -16.71
CA GLY A 32 7.78 -20.27 -16.43
C GLY A 32 8.01 -20.48 -14.94
N THR A 33 9.15 -21.09 -14.62
CA THR A 33 9.60 -21.28 -13.25
C THR A 33 11.11 -21.07 -13.14
N ALA A 34 11.58 -20.42 -12.08
CA ALA A 34 13.00 -20.19 -11.83
C ALA A 34 13.42 -20.68 -10.44
N THR A 35 14.70 -21.00 -10.28
CA THR A 35 15.26 -21.59 -9.04
C THR A 35 16.10 -20.61 -8.21
N ASN A 36 16.36 -19.41 -8.75
CA ASN A 36 17.16 -18.37 -8.12
C ASN A 36 16.84 -17.00 -8.73
N GLY A 37 17.34 -15.93 -8.09
CA GLY A 37 17.11 -14.56 -8.54
C GLY A 37 17.67 -14.23 -9.93
N ARG A 38 18.79 -14.84 -10.32
CA ARG A 38 19.41 -14.59 -11.64
C ARG A 38 18.53 -15.12 -12.77
N GLU A 39 18.11 -16.37 -12.66
CA GLU A 39 17.16 -17.01 -13.58
C GLU A 39 15.82 -16.26 -13.61
N ALA A 40 15.35 -15.78 -12.46
CA ALA A 40 14.11 -15.01 -12.39
C ALA A 40 14.16 -13.73 -13.23
N ILE A 41 15.28 -13.00 -13.19
CA ILE A 41 15.47 -11.80 -14.02
C ILE A 41 15.46 -12.16 -15.51
N ASP A 42 16.18 -13.22 -15.90
CA ASP A 42 16.27 -13.63 -17.30
C ASP A 42 14.90 -14.09 -17.83
N GLN A 43 14.16 -14.87 -17.04
CA GLN A 43 12.80 -15.30 -17.39
C GLN A 43 11.79 -14.16 -17.39
N ALA A 44 11.89 -13.19 -16.47
CA ALA A 44 11.02 -12.01 -16.47
C ALA A 44 11.16 -11.21 -17.77
N LEU A 45 12.40 -11.02 -18.24
CA LEU A 45 12.68 -10.33 -19.50
C LEU A 45 12.18 -11.10 -20.73
N ALA A 46 12.37 -12.42 -20.74
CA ALA A 46 12.01 -13.27 -21.87
C ALA A 46 10.49 -13.52 -21.97
N LEU A 47 9.85 -13.87 -20.86
CA LEU A 47 8.46 -14.33 -20.81
C LEU A 47 7.46 -13.18 -20.62
N LYS A 48 7.92 -12.04 -20.10
CA LYS A 48 7.09 -10.87 -19.77
C LYS A 48 5.82 -11.27 -19.00
N PRO A 49 5.96 -11.90 -17.81
CA PRO A 49 4.82 -12.30 -17.00
C PRO A 49 4.04 -11.07 -16.51
N ASP A 50 2.76 -11.27 -16.18
CA ASP A 50 1.92 -10.23 -15.58
C ASP A 50 2.19 -10.08 -14.08
N VAL A 51 2.56 -11.17 -13.41
CA VAL A 51 2.89 -11.23 -11.98
C VAL A 51 4.01 -12.24 -11.76
N ILE A 52 4.89 -11.96 -10.80
CA ILE A 52 5.95 -12.87 -10.36
C ILE A 52 5.69 -13.23 -8.91
N THR A 53 5.63 -14.53 -8.58
CA THR A 53 5.73 -14.98 -7.18
C THR A 53 7.19 -15.27 -6.88
N MET A 54 7.73 -14.70 -5.81
CA MET A 54 9.16 -14.68 -5.55
C MET A 54 9.47 -15.12 -4.12
N ASP A 55 10.25 -16.19 -3.96
CA ASP A 55 10.87 -16.50 -2.69
C ASP A 55 11.97 -15.48 -2.33
N TYR A 56 12.19 -15.28 -1.03
CA TYR A 56 13.33 -14.51 -0.55
C TYR A 56 14.62 -15.33 -0.54
N GLU A 57 14.62 -16.48 0.15
CA GLU A 57 15.83 -17.26 0.44
C GLU A 57 16.18 -18.12 -0.77
N MET A 58 17.13 -17.67 -1.57
CA MET A 58 17.56 -18.42 -2.74
C MET A 58 19.07 -18.35 -2.92
N PRO A 59 19.72 -19.41 -3.43
CA PRO A 59 21.14 -19.40 -3.71
C PRO A 59 21.48 -18.46 -4.88
N MET A 60 22.76 -18.08 -4.98
CA MET A 60 23.35 -17.19 -6.00
C MET A 60 22.86 -15.75 -5.99
N MET A 61 21.56 -15.51 -5.96
CA MET A 61 20.94 -14.19 -5.86
C MET A 61 19.62 -14.31 -5.10
N ASP A 62 19.54 -13.57 -4.00
CA ASP A 62 18.34 -13.51 -3.16
C ASP A 62 17.18 -12.80 -3.87
N GLY A 63 15.96 -13.04 -3.36
CA GLY A 63 14.74 -12.46 -3.91
C GLY A 63 14.72 -10.94 -3.91
N ILE A 64 15.25 -10.26 -2.88
CA ILE A 64 15.22 -8.79 -2.79
C ILE A 64 16.10 -8.17 -3.88
N THR A 65 17.31 -8.69 -4.04
CA THR A 65 18.23 -8.28 -5.11
C THR A 65 17.61 -8.52 -6.48
N ALA A 66 16.93 -9.65 -6.67
CA ALA A 66 16.17 -9.93 -7.89
C ALA A 66 15.04 -8.92 -8.14
N VAL A 67 14.24 -8.60 -7.11
CA VAL A 67 13.17 -7.58 -7.20
C VAL A 67 13.72 -6.24 -7.66
N ARG A 68 14.82 -5.75 -7.05
CA ARG A 68 15.44 -4.48 -7.45
C ARG A 68 15.82 -4.47 -8.93
N HIS A 69 16.43 -5.55 -9.41
CA HIS A 69 16.83 -5.66 -10.81
C HIS A 69 15.64 -5.78 -11.77
N ILE A 70 14.61 -6.54 -11.41
CA ILE A 70 13.37 -6.65 -12.20
C ILE A 70 12.70 -5.28 -12.29
N MET A 71 12.54 -4.57 -11.17
CA MET A 71 11.93 -3.24 -11.15
C MET A 71 12.71 -2.21 -11.96
N GLN A 72 14.04 -2.31 -12.04
CA GLN A 72 14.86 -1.41 -12.85
C GLN A 72 14.81 -1.72 -14.36
N ARG A 73 14.74 -2.99 -14.75
CA ARG A 73 14.88 -3.41 -16.16
C ARG A 73 13.53 -3.62 -16.84
N CYS A 74 12.59 -4.24 -16.14
CA CYS A 74 11.26 -4.58 -16.63
C CYS A 74 10.28 -4.59 -15.44
N PRO A 75 9.82 -3.41 -14.98
CA PRO A 75 8.90 -3.30 -13.86
C PRO A 75 7.73 -4.28 -13.99
N THR A 76 7.68 -5.25 -13.08
CA THR A 76 6.68 -6.33 -13.09
C THR A 76 6.25 -6.57 -11.64
N PRO A 77 4.93 -6.63 -11.34
CA PRO A 77 4.43 -6.87 -9.99
C PRO A 77 5.04 -8.13 -9.36
N VAL A 78 5.68 -7.99 -8.21
CA VAL A 78 6.22 -9.11 -7.44
C VAL A 78 5.40 -9.32 -6.16
N LEU A 79 4.91 -10.53 -5.98
CA LEU A 79 4.32 -11.05 -4.75
C LEU A 79 5.38 -11.89 -4.02
N MET A 80 5.87 -11.39 -2.88
CA MET A 80 6.87 -12.12 -2.10
C MET A 80 6.25 -13.32 -1.39
N PHE A 81 6.97 -14.43 -1.34
CA PHE A 81 6.63 -15.59 -0.53
C PHE A 81 7.67 -15.73 0.58
N SER A 82 7.26 -15.50 1.83
CA SER A 82 8.20 -15.43 2.96
C SER A 82 7.75 -16.32 4.11
N SER A 83 8.70 -16.82 4.91
CA SER A 83 8.38 -17.58 6.13
C SER A 83 7.71 -16.69 7.21
N LEU A 84 6.96 -17.32 8.13
CA LEU A 84 6.27 -16.65 9.24
C LEU A 84 7.18 -16.38 10.45
N THR A 85 8.46 -16.06 10.22
CA THR A 85 9.41 -15.74 11.30
C THR A 85 9.57 -14.23 11.45
N HIS A 86 10.04 -13.77 12.60
CA HIS A 86 10.35 -12.35 12.80
C HIS A 86 11.46 -11.86 11.87
N GLU A 87 12.45 -12.70 11.58
CA GLU A 87 13.49 -12.41 10.60
C GLU A 87 12.91 -12.30 9.18
N GLY A 88 12.07 -13.27 8.79
CA GLY A 88 11.34 -13.26 7.53
C GLY A 88 10.44 -12.03 7.36
N ALA A 89 9.84 -11.53 8.45
CA ALA A 89 9.07 -10.29 8.43
C ALA A 89 9.92 -9.06 8.08
N ARG A 90 11.10 -8.89 8.72
CA ARG A 90 12.00 -7.75 8.45
C ARG A 90 12.46 -7.74 7.00
N VAL A 91 12.87 -8.91 6.52
CA VAL A 91 13.26 -9.14 5.14
C VAL A 91 12.13 -8.81 4.17
N THR A 92 10.90 -9.24 4.47
CA THR A 92 9.76 -8.95 3.59
C THR A 92 9.50 -7.46 3.47
N LEU A 93 9.68 -6.70 4.55
CA LEU A 93 9.59 -5.23 4.51
C LEU A 93 10.69 -4.63 3.63
N ASP A 94 11.91 -5.17 3.66
CA ASP A 94 12.99 -4.75 2.74
C ASP A 94 12.68 -5.09 1.28
N ALA A 95 11.96 -6.19 1.03
CA ALA A 95 11.48 -6.55 -0.30
C ALA A 95 10.41 -5.57 -0.81
N LEU A 96 9.48 -5.12 0.06
CA LEU A 96 8.49 -4.10 -0.29
C LEU A 96 9.18 -2.77 -0.66
N ASP A 97 10.21 -2.37 0.09
CA ASP A 97 11.02 -1.18 -0.24
C ASP A 97 11.83 -1.33 -1.53
N ALA A 98 12.23 -2.56 -1.87
CA ALA A 98 12.84 -2.87 -3.16
C ALA A 98 11.86 -2.80 -4.34
N GLY A 99 10.56 -2.64 -4.07
CA GLY A 99 9.49 -2.49 -5.06
C GLY A 99 8.51 -3.65 -5.12
N ALA A 100 8.64 -4.68 -4.26
CA ALA A 100 7.63 -5.71 -4.18
C ALA A 100 6.28 -5.10 -3.75
N VAL A 101 5.20 -5.68 -4.25
CA VAL A 101 3.87 -5.08 -4.15
C VAL A 101 3.14 -5.54 -2.90
N ASP A 102 3.31 -6.81 -2.57
CA ASP A 102 2.68 -7.48 -1.43
C ASP A 102 3.48 -8.74 -1.10
N TYR A 103 3.02 -9.45 -0.08
CA TYR A 103 3.59 -10.73 0.33
C TYR A 103 2.51 -11.77 0.66
N LEU A 104 2.96 -13.02 0.76
CA LEU A 104 2.21 -14.17 1.20
C LEU A 104 3.08 -15.02 2.15
N PRO A 105 2.57 -15.37 3.34
CA PRO A 105 3.30 -16.27 4.22
C PRO A 105 3.35 -17.70 3.69
N LYS A 106 4.54 -18.32 3.72
CA LYS A 106 4.77 -19.74 3.47
C LYS A 106 4.38 -20.54 4.72
N ASN A 107 3.09 -20.80 4.92
CA ASN A 107 2.64 -21.69 6.00
C ASN A 107 2.45 -23.13 5.49
N PHE A 108 3.41 -24.00 5.84
CA PHE A 108 3.39 -25.42 5.48
C PHE A 108 2.15 -26.16 5.98
N GLU A 109 1.65 -25.82 7.18
CA GLU A 109 0.48 -26.47 7.76
C GLU A 109 -0.80 -26.07 7.03
N ASP A 110 -0.95 -24.80 6.64
CA ASP A 110 -2.14 -24.31 5.95
C ASP A 110 -2.25 -24.86 4.52
N ILE A 111 -1.13 -24.98 3.80
CA ILE A 111 -1.09 -25.56 2.45
C ILE A 111 -1.57 -27.01 2.45
N SER A 112 -1.38 -27.71 3.59
CA SER A 112 -1.74 -29.12 3.77
C SER A 112 -3.14 -29.30 4.35
N ARG A 113 -3.53 -28.48 5.34
CA ARG A 113 -4.80 -28.62 6.07
C ARG A 113 -5.98 -27.92 5.41
N ASN A 114 -5.75 -26.83 4.68
CA ASN A 114 -6.83 -26.03 4.09
C ASN A 114 -6.46 -25.53 2.67
N PRO A 115 -6.24 -26.45 1.71
CA PRO A 115 -5.72 -26.13 0.40
C PRO A 115 -6.60 -25.16 -0.38
N GLU A 116 -7.94 -25.24 -0.23
CA GLU A 116 -8.88 -24.36 -0.92
C GLU A 116 -8.75 -22.90 -0.45
N LYS A 117 -8.53 -22.66 0.84
CA LYS A 117 -8.36 -21.30 1.37
C LYS A 117 -7.06 -20.67 0.88
N VAL A 118 -5.97 -21.43 0.87
CA VAL A 118 -4.68 -20.96 0.34
C VAL A 118 -4.76 -20.72 -1.15
N LYS A 119 -5.42 -21.61 -1.89
CA LYS A 119 -5.70 -21.44 -3.33
C LYS A 119 -6.48 -20.16 -3.59
N GLN A 120 -7.59 -19.95 -2.89
CA GLN A 120 -8.40 -18.76 -3.05
C GLN A 120 -7.58 -17.50 -2.78
N MET A 121 -6.85 -17.45 -1.66
CA MET A 121 -6.03 -16.29 -1.30
C MET A 121 -4.92 -16.00 -2.32
N LEU A 122 -4.22 -17.04 -2.80
CA LEU A 122 -3.15 -16.88 -3.78
C LEU A 122 -3.68 -16.43 -5.14
N CYS A 123 -4.70 -17.11 -5.68
CA CYS A 123 -5.31 -16.74 -6.95
C CYS A 123 -5.90 -15.33 -6.89
N GLU A 124 -6.58 -14.99 -5.79
CA GLU A 124 -7.17 -13.67 -5.57
C GLU A 124 -6.09 -12.56 -5.58
N LYS A 125 -4.96 -12.76 -4.89
CA LYS A 125 -3.83 -11.82 -4.92
C LYS A 125 -3.22 -11.70 -6.32
N VAL A 126 -2.99 -12.81 -7.02
CA VAL A 126 -2.44 -12.80 -8.39
C VAL A 126 -3.36 -12.05 -9.35
N HIS A 127 -4.66 -12.35 -9.34
CA HIS A 127 -5.64 -11.62 -10.15
C HIS A 127 -5.63 -10.13 -9.87
N THR A 128 -5.56 -9.77 -8.60
CA THR A 128 -5.59 -8.39 -8.15
C THR A 128 -4.34 -7.64 -8.59
N LEU A 129 -3.15 -8.23 -8.42
CA LEU A 129 -1.87 -7.66 -8.84
C LEU A 129 -1.77 -7.52 -10.36
N SER A 130 -2.29 -8.50 -11.12
CA SER A 130 -2.26 -8.46 -12.59
C SER A 130 -3.04 -7.26 -13.17
N ARG A 131 -4.10 -6.82 -12.49
CA ARG A 131 -4.90 -5.67 -12.91
C ARG A 131 -4.17 -4.35 -12.66
N SER A 132 -3.34 -4.30 -11.64
CA SER A 132 -2.50 -3.15 -11.31
C SER A 132 -1.28 -3.01 -12.23
N ASN A 133 -0.84 -4.11 -12.87
CA ASN A 133 0.29 -4.13 -13.81
C ASN A 133 0.18 -3.10 -14.95
N ARG A 134 -1.05 -2.74 -15.35
CA ARG A 134 -1.29 -1.76 -16.42
C ARG A 134 -0.89 -0.32 -16.07
N ARG A 135 -0.44 -0.05 -14.83
CA ARG A 135 -0.18 1.30 -14.30
C ARG A 135 1.22 1.49 -13.67
N PHE A 136 2.09 0.48 -13.70
CA PHE A 136 3.44 0.54 -13.09
C PHE A 136 4.42 1.54 -13.75
N GLY A 137 4.03 2.20 -14.85
CA GLY A 137 4.83 3.27 -15.48
C GLY A 137 5.03 4.53 -14.63
N GLY A 138 4.35 4.67 -13.47
CA GLY A 138 4.45 5.82 -12.58
C GLY A 138 5.41 5.67 -11.38
N TYR A 139 5.85 4.45 -11.04
CA TYR A 139 6.77 4.19 -9.93
C TYR A 139 8.24 4.23 -10.39
N ALA A 140 8.60 5.26 -11.17
CA ALA A 140 10.01 5.59 -11.30
C ALA A 140 10.46 6.25 -9.99
N SER A 141 11.27 5.55 -9.20
CA SER A 141 12.01 6.15 -8.09
C SER A 141 12.71 7.43 -8.60
N PRO A 142 12.67 8.56 -7.88
CA PRO A 142 13.33 9.77 -8.34
C PRO A 142 14.81 9.45 -8.55
N ALA A 143 15.26 9.68 -9.79
CA ALA A 143 16.65 9.53 -10.18
C ALA A 143 17.53 10.23 -9.13
N ALA A 144 18.52 9.50 -8.61
CA ALA A 144 19.53 10.03 -7.72
C ALA A 144 20.04 11.36 -8.28
N ALA A 145 20.09 12.38 -7.41
CA ALA A 145 20.53 13.73 -7.74
C ALA A 145 21.83 13.68 -8.55
N ALA A 146 21.74 14.06 -9.83
CA ALA A 146 22.90 14.23 -10.68
C ALA A 146 23.76 15.35 -10.09
N ALA A 147 24.99 15.02 -9.72
CA ALA A 147 26.02 16.00 -9.37
C ALA A 147 26.27 16.95 -10.55
N PRO A 148 26.56 18.24 -10.30
CA PRO A 148 26.77 19.19 -11.38
C PRO A 148 28.13 18.93 -12.05
N ALA A 149 28.10 18.72 -13.37
CA ALA A 149 29.29 18.76 -14.21
C ALA A 149 29.75 20.21 -14.42
N PRO A 150 31.07 20.47 -14.57
CA PRO A 150 31.62 21.82 -14.60
C PRO A 150 31.34 22.55 -15.92
N ALA A 151 31.24 23.87 -15.81
CA ALA A 151 31.03 24.79 -16.92
C ALA A 151 32.21 24.79 -17.90
N SER A 152 31.90 24.70 -19.20
CA SER A 152 32.85 24.92 -20.29
C SER A 152 32.36 26.07 -21.18
N VAL A 153 33.11 27.16 -21.05
CA VAL A 153 33.48 28.24 -21.96
C VAL A 153 32.68 28.50 -23.25
N ALA A 154 32.41 29.80 -23.40
CA ALA A 154 31.84 30.53 -24.52
C ALA A 154 32.40 30.17 -25.91
N HIS A 155 31.49 30.18 -26.90
CA HIS A 155 31.79 30.70 -28.22
C HIS A 155 30.66 31.60 -28.72
N THR A 156 31.10 32.78 -29.14
CA THR A 156 30.40 33.85 -29.83
C THR A 156 30.00 33.45 -31.26
N ALA A 157 28.78 33.78 -31.67
CA ALA A 157 28.47 34.17 -33.04
C ALA A 157 27.15 34.95 -33.12
N THR A 158 27.24 36.09 -33.78
CA THR A 158 26.25 37.14 -34.04
C THR A 158 25.31 36.82 -35.21
N SER A 159 24.03 37.20 -35.09
CA SER A 159 23.18 37.91 -36.09
C SER A 159 21.72 37.86 -35.60
N SER A 160 21.09 38.95 -35.16
CA SER A 160 20.47 40.06 -35.92
C SER A 160 19.43 39.60 -36.96
N LEU A 161 18.13 39.67 -36.60
CA LEU A 161 17.17 40.68 -37.12
C LEU A 161 15.70 40.28 -36.88
N ALA A 162 14.94 41.30 -36.49
CA ALA A 162 13.52 41.57 -36.81
C ALA A 162 12.39 40.73 -36.17
N SER A 163 11.65 41.40 -35.27
CA SER A 163 10.23 41.15 -35.00
C SER A 163 9.35 41.69 -36.14
N PRO A 164 8.12 41.17 -36.28
CA PRO A 164 6.97 41.99 -35.89
C PRO A 164 5.88 41.22 -35.14
N ALA A 165 5.12 41.96 -34.32
CA ALA A 165 3.90 41.55 -33.63
C ALA A 165 2.64 41.80 -34.52
N PRO A 166 1.40 41.61 -34.02
CA PRO A 166 0.76 40.34 -33.71
C PRO A 166 -0.53 40.16 -34.54
N THR A 167 -0.78 38.99 -35.11
CA THR A 167 -2.06 38.68 -35.77
C THR A 167 -3.02 37.99 -34.80
N ARG A 168 -4.16 38.65 -34.56
CA ARG A 168 -5.35 38.16 -33.86
C ARG A 168 -5.73 36.76 -34.36
N SER A 169 -5.56 35.75 -33.51
CA SER A 169 -6.11 34.41 -33.71
C SER A 169 -7.49 34.33 -33.07
N VAL A 170 -8.46 33.98 -33.91
CA VAL A 170 -9.86 33.72 -33.59
C VAL A 170 -9.97 32.57 -32.59
N ALA A 171 -10.87 32.71 -31.62
CA ALA A 171 -11.17 31.70 -30.62
C ALA A 171 -11.68 30.40 -31.28
N PRO A 172 -11.12 29.22 -30.95
CA PRO A 172 -11.79 27.96 -31.24
C PRO A 172 -12.80 27.66 -30.13
N ALA A 173 -13.95 27.17 -30.60
CA ALA A 173 -15.08 26.76 -29.82
C ALA A 173 -14.71 25.79 -28.69
N ARG A 174 -15.39 26.02 -27.57
CA ARG A 174 -15.58 25.17 -26.39
C ARG A 174 -15.35 23.67 -26.71
N ALA A 175 -14.12 23.23 -26.54
CA ALA A 175 -13.77 21.82 -26.54
C ALA A 175 -14.43 21.18 -25.31
N ALA A 176 -15.14 20.08 -25.54
CA ALA A 176 -15.76 19.27 -24.52
C ALA A 176 -14.75 18.97 -23.40
N ALA A 177 -15.19 19.22 -22.16
CA ALA A 177 -14.39 19.01 -20.97
C ALA A 177 -13.83 17.57 -20.97
N ALA A 178 -12.50 17.48 -20.96
CA ALA A 178 -11.80 16.31 -20.49
C ALA A 178 -12.28 15.98 -19.06
N PRO A 179 -12.30 14.70 -18.64
CA PRO A 179 -12.76 14.35 -17.30
C PRO A 179 -11.91 15.09 -16.27
N ALA A 180 -12.56 15.92 -15.46
CA ALA A 180 -11.91 16.66 -14.40
C ALA A 180 -11.18 15.70 -13.48
N SER A 181 -9.91 15.99 -13.19
CA SER A 181 -9.15 15.33 -12.15
C SER A 181 -9.94 15.39 -10.84
N THR A 182 -10.23 14.23 -10.25
CA THR A 182 -11.05 14.04 -9.04
C THR A 182 -10.34 14.47 -7.75
N HIS A 183 -9.51 15.52 -7.79
CA HIS A 183 -8.83 16.02 -6.60
C HIS A 183 -9.80 16.91 -5.81
N SER A 184 -9.99 16.53 -4.55
CA SER A 184 -10.80 17.32 -3.62
C SER A 184 -10.06 18.61 -3.23
N PRO A 185 -10.78 19.70 -2.88
CA PRO A 185 -10.16 20.92 -2.39
C PRO A 185 -9.43 20.66 -1.06
N ALA A 186 -8.53 21.57 -0.68
CA ALA A 186 -7.80 21.49 0.59
C ALA A 186 -8.75 21.34 1.79
N PRO A 187 -8.35 20.56 2.82
CA PRO A 187 -9.21 20.26 3.95
C PRO A 187 -9.44 21.49 4.84
N LYS A 188 -10.60 21.51 5.50
CA LYS A 188 -10.90 22.49 6.56
C LYS A 188 -10.36 21.99 7.89
N ARG A 189 -9.80 22.88 8.70
CA ARG A 189 -9.36 22.58 10.07
C ARG A 189 -10.53 22.18 10.96
N LYS A 190 -10.35 21.12 11.74
CA LYS A 190 -11.27 20.70 12.80
C LYS A 190 -10.50 20.15 14.00
N PRO A 191 -11.05 20.25 15.23
CA PRO A 191 -10.39 19.74 16.44
C PRO A 191 -10.56 18.20 16.56
N TYR A 192 -9.94 17.46 15.64
CA TYR A 192 -9.95 16.00 15.66
C TYR A 192 -9.28 15.47 16.93
N LYS A 193 -9.91 14.50 17.57
CA LYS A 193 -9.38 13.78 18.74
C LYS A 193 -8.68 12.47 18.38
N LEU A 194 -8.85 12.00 17.14
CA LEU A 194 -8.28 10.76 16.65
C LEU A 194 -8.17 10.78 15.12
N VAL A 195 -7.01 10.34 14.61
CA VAL A 195 -6.84 9.95 13.21
C VAL A 195 -6.82 8.43 13.12
N ALA A 196 -7.65 7.83 12.27
CA ALA A 196 -7.73 6.37 12.10
C ALA A 196 -7.47 5.96 10.65
N ILE A 197 -6.41 5.18 10.39
CA ILE A 197 -5.98 4.84 9.03
C ILE A 197 -6.12 3.33 8.79
N GLY A 198 -6.93 2.95 7.81
CA GLY A 198 -7.16 1.55 7.40
C GLY A 198 -6.53 1.22 6.05
N THR A 199 -5.80 0.10 5.97
CA THR A 199 -4.94 -0.27 4.82
C THR A 199 -4.82 -1.79 4.64
N SER A 200 -4.47 -2.25 3.43
CA SER A 200 -4.24 -3.68 3.13
C SER A 200 -3.10 -3.84 2.11
N THR A 201 -3.30 -4.48 0.96
CA THR A 201 -2.28 -4.60 -0.11
C THR A 201 -1.74 -3.24 -0.59
N GLY A 202 -0.42 -3.11 -0.63
CA GLY A 202 0.29 -1.84 -0.87
C GLY A 202 0.31 -0.89 0.33
N GLY A 203 -0.35 -1.27 1.43
CA GLY A 203 -0.50 -0.48 2.65
C GLY A 203 0.82 -0.15 3.36
N PRO A 204 1.81 -1.06 3.48
CA PRO A 204 3.05 -0.72 4.18
C PRO A 204 3.80 0.48 3.57
N VAL A 205 3.92 0.50 2.23
CA VAL A 205 4.53 1.61 1.48
C VAL A 205 3.67 2.87 1.60
N ALA A 206 2.34 2.74 1.51
CA ALA A 206 1.42 3.86 1.64
C ALA A 206 1.48 4.52 3.03
N LEU A 207 1.51 3.71 4.10
CA LEU A 207 1.64 4.18 5.48
C LEU A 207 2.98 4.87 5.70
N GLN A 208 4.08 4.28 5.23
CA GLN A 208 5.40 4.92 5.30
C GLN A 208 5.37 6.29 4.61
N ARG A 209 4.77 6.38 3.41
CA ARG A 209 4.68 7.62 2.65
C ARG A 209 3.84 8.68 3.38
N VAL A 210 2.74 8.31 4.01
CA VAL A 210 1.87 9.25 4.74
C VAL A 210 2.53 9.71 6.05
N LEU A 211 3.02 8.77 6.87
CA LEU A 211 3.47 9.08 8.24
C LEU A 211 4.80 9.82 8.29
N THR A 212 5.70 9.59 7.32
CA THR A 212 7.00 10.30 7.24
C THR A 212 6.85 11.80 6.95
N GLN A 213 5.68 12.23 6.48
CA GLN A 213 5.37 13.65 6.24
C GLN A 213 4.90 14.37 7.51
N LEU A 214 4.55 13.64 8.57
CA LEU A 214 4.01 14.23 9.79
C LEU A 214 5.11 14.84 10.65
N PRO A 215 4.88 16.03 11.25
CA PRO A 215 5.83 16.66 12.17
C PRO A 215 5.87 15.92 13.51
N ALA A 216 6.98 16.03 14.25
CA ALA A 216 7.12 15.44 15.59
C ALA A 216 6.01 15.90 16.56
N GLY A 217 5.58 17.15 16.46
CA GLY A 217 4.50 17.74 17.25
C GLY A 217 3.10 17.54 16.69
N PHE A 218 2.83 16.47 15.93
CA PHE A 218 1.50 16.23 15.37
C PHE A 218 0.43 16.15 16.48
N PRO A 219 -0.66 16.95 16.41
CA PRO A 219 -1.48 17.27 17.60
C PRO A 219 -2.51 16.20 17.96
N ALA A 220 -2.70 15.17 17.13
CA ALA A 220 -3.69 14.11 17.35
C ALA A 220 -3.00 12.73 17.51
N PRO A 221 -3.59 11.81 18.29
CA PRO A 221 -3.19 10.40 18.25
C PRO A 221 -3.61 9.76 16.93
N ILE A 222 -2.85 8.74 16.52
CA ILE A 222 -3.09 7.99 15.28
C ILE A 222 -3.26 6.51 15.62
N VAL A 223 -4.23 5.86 14.99
CA VAL A 223 -4.35 4.40 14.98
C VAL A 223 -4.24 3.87 13.56
N LEU A 224 -3.46 2.80 13.40
CA LEU A 224 -3.16 2.18 12.12
C LEU A 224 -3.72 0.77 12.12
N ILE A 225 -4.47 0.42 11.08
CA ILE A 225 -5.01 -0.91 10.87
C ILE A 225 -4.51 -1.37 9.51
N GLN A 226 -3.52 -2.25 9.56
CA GLN A 226 -2.92 -2.88 8.38
C GLN A 226 -3.26 -4.37 8.43
N HIS A 227 -3.85 -4.89 7.35
CA HIS A 227 -4.02 -6.35 7.21
C HIS A 227 -2.64 -7.00 7.06
N MET A 228 -2.15 -7.57 8.17
CA MET A 228 -0.79 -8.11 8.28
C MET A 228 -0.75 -9.20 9.37
N PRO A 229 -0.05 -10.33 9.16
CA PRO A 229 0.08 -11.39 10.15
C PRO A 229 0.79 -10.94 11.43
N ALA A 230 0.54 -11.63 12.54
CA ALA A 230 1.10 -11.32 13.86
C ALA A 230 2.64 -11.24 13.89
N ALA A 231 3.33 -12.10 13.13
CA ALA A 231 4.80 -12.08 13.09
C ALA A 231 5.38 -10.80 12.45
N PHE A 232 4.57 -10.03 11.73
CA PHE A 232 5.00 -8.91 10.89
C PHE A 232 4.69 -7.54 11.51
N THR A 233 3.58 -7.40 12.24
CA THR A 233 3.10 -6.11 12.73
C THR A 233 4.12 -5.43 13.65
N LYS A 234 4.76 -6.17 14.56
CA LYS A 234 5.82 -5.62 15.42
C LYS A 234 7.01 -5.08 14.64
N ALA A 235 7.57 -5.88 13.73
CA ALA A 235 8.70 -5.47 12.90
C ALA A 235 8.37 -4.25 12.01
N PHE A 236 7.12 -4.18 11.54
CA PHE A 236 6.65 -3.05 10.75
C PHE A 236 6.52 -1.76 11.57
N ALA A 237 5.96 -1.84 12.77
CA ALA A 237 5.90 -0.69 13.68
C ALA A 237 7.30 -0.15 14.04
N GLU A 238 8.24 -1.04 14.38
CA GLU A 238 9.64 -0.68 14.66
C GLU A 238 10.34 -0.02 13.46
N ARG A 239 10.00 -0.44 12.22
CA ARG A 239 10.52 0.21 11.01
C ARG A 239 9.95 1.61 10.86
N LEU A 240 8.64 1.77 11.00
CA LEU A 240 7.98 3.07 10.89
C LEU A 240 8.50 4.07 11.93
N ASP A 241 8.72 3.63 13.17
CA ASP A 241 9.26 4.45 14.26
C ASP A 241 10.64 5.04 13.92
N LYS A 242 11.50 4.26 13.26
CA LYS A 242 12.83 4.73 12.81
C LYS A 242 12.77 5.75 11.68
N LEU A 243 11.72 5.71 10.86
CA LEU A 243 11.58 6.55 9.67
C LEU A 243 10.78 7.83 9.94
N CYS A 244 9.86 7.79 10.91
CA CYS A 244 8.95 8.88 11.19
C CYS A 244 9.50 9.85 12.24
N LYS A 245 8.96 11.08 12.25
CA LYS A 245 9.25 12.07 13.31
C LYS A 245 8.32 11.89 14.52
N ILE A 246 7.13 11.33 14.30
CA ILE A 246 6.21 10.87 15.35
C ILE A 246 6.67 9.51 15.87
N SER A 247 6.26 9.15 17.08
CA SER A 247 6.50 7.81 17.63
C SER A 247 5.52 6.80 17.06
N VAL A 248 6.00 5.60 16.75
CA VAL A 248 5.18 4.49 16.24
C VAL A 248 5.47 3.23 17.05
N LYS A 249 4.43 2.54 17.51
CA LYS A 249 4.58 1.21 18.14
C LYS A 249 3.44 0.28 17.76
N GLU A 250 3.67 -1.03 17.89
CA GLU A 250 2.57 -1.99 17.91
C GLU A 250 1.74 -1.77 19.18
N ALA A 251 0.42 -1.79 19.04
CA ALA A 251 -0.51 -1.49 20.11
C ALA A 251 -0.58 -2.65 21.12
N GLU A 252 -0.52 -2.29 22.40
CA GLU A 252 -0.69 -3.20 23.53
C GLU A 252 -2.00 -2.91 24.26
N ASP A 253 -2.55 -3.92 24.95
CA ASP A 253 -3.75 -3.73 25.75
C ASP A 253 -3.49 -2.72 26.88
N GLY A 254 -4.37 -1.73 27.02
CA GLY A 254 -4.22 -0.66 27.99
C GLY A 254 -3.39 0.54 27.51
N ASP A 255 -2.84 0.52 26.29
CA ASP A 255 -2.14 1.68 25.72
C ASP A 255 -3.05 2.92 25.72
N LEU A 256 -2.45 4.08 25.99
CA LEU A 256 -3.14 5.37 25.97
C LEU A 256 -2.85 6.12 24.68
N LEU A 257 -3.90 6.59 24.03
CA LEU A 257 -3.82 7.47 22.88
C LEU A 257 -3.27 8.84 23.29
N ARG A 258 -2.19 9.27 22.63
CA ARG A 258 -1.52 10.54 22.90
C ARG A 258 -1.15 11.24 21.57
N PRO A 259 -1.18 12.59 21.52
CA PRO A 259 -0.66 13.33 20.38
C PRO A 259 0.75 12.88 19.99
N GLY A 260 1.02 12.79 18.68
CA GLY A 260 2.32 12.39 18.15
C GLY A 260 2.66 10.90 18.31
N LEU A 261 1.71 10.07 18.74
CA LEU A 261 1.85 8.61 18.81
C LEU A 261 0.91 7.92 17.81
N ALA A 262 1.49 7.04 16.99
CA ALA A 262 0.77 6.11 16.13
C ALA A 262 0.82 4.69 16.69
N LEU A 263 -0.35 4.09 16.90
CA LEU A 263 -0.50 2.72 17.36
C LEU A 263 -0.94 1.80 16.23
N LEU A 264 -0.12 0.81 15.90
CA LEU A 264 -0.42 -0.21 14.90
C LEU A 264 -1.14 -1.41 15.52
N ALA A 265 -2.31 -1.76 14.99
CA ALA A 265 -3.07 -2.91 15.45
C ALA A 265 -2.26 -4.21 15.29
N PRO A 266 -2.14 -5.04 16.35
CA PRO A 266 -1.39 -6.29 16.28
C PRO A 266 -2.07 -7.32 15.38
N GLY A 267 -1.28 -8.01 14.57
CA GLY A 267 -1.75 -9.08 13.68
C GLY A 267 -2.42 -10.22 14.45
N GLY A 268 -3.43 -10.86 13.84
CA GLY A 268 -4.16 -11.98 14.46
C GLY A 268 -5.10 -11.59 15.61
N LYS A 269 -5.15 -10.32 15.99
CA LYS A 269 -6.00 -9.79 17.08
C LYS A 269 -6.90 -8.67 16.54
N GLN A 270 -7.79 -8.16 17.39
CA GLN A 270 -8.60 -6.98 17.11
C GLN A 270 -8.19 -5.83 18.01
N MET A 271 -8.24 -4.61 17.47
CA MET A 271 -7.96 -3.39 18.22
C MET A 271 -9.24 -2.55 18.32
N MET A 272 -9.63 -2.19 19.54
CA MET A 272 -10.76 -1.30 19.82
C MET A 272 -10.30 -0.11 20.66
N ILE A 273 -11.06 0.98 20.59
CA ILE A 273 -10.75 2.22 21.31
C ILE A 273 -11.95 2.63 22.15
N ASP A 274 -11.73 2.91 23.42
CA ASP A 274 -12.77 3.43 24.31
C ASP A 274 -12.77 4.97 24.42
N GLY A 275 -13.82 5.52 25.04
CA GLY A 275 -14.01 6.97 25.19
C GLY A 275 -13.01 7.66 26.12
N ARG A 276 -12.18 6.91 26.86
CA ARG A 276 -11.09 7.46 27.69
C ARG A 276 -9.78 7.57 26.90
N GLY A 277 -9.75 7.06 25.67
CA GLY A 277 -8.52 6.97 24.87
C GLY A 277 -7.65 5.77 25.23
N THR A 278 -8.22 4.75 25.86
CA THR A 278 -7.53 3.49 26.12
C THR A 278 -7.77 2.51 24.96
N VAL A 279 -6.70 1.88 24.50
CA VAL A 279 -6.74 0.79 23.53
C VAL A 279 -7.07 -0.52 24.23
N LYS A 280 -7.99 -1.29 23.63
CA LYS A 280 -8.31 -2.65 24.03
C LYS A 280 -7.93 -3.62 22.93
N ILE A 281 -7.12 -4.63 23.28
CA ILE A 281 -6.70 -5.67 22.36
C ILE A 281 -7.47 -6.95 22.67
N LEU A 282 -8.28 -7.39 21.71
CA LEU A 282 -9.10 -8.59 21.84
C LEU A 282 -8.53 -9.73 20.99
N PRO A 283 -8.71 -10.99 21.39
CA PRO A 283 -8.38 -12.13 20.54
C PRO A 283 -9.17 -12.05 19.23
N GLY A 284 -8.55 -12.50 18.13
CA GLY A 284 -9.23 -12.58 16.85
C GLY A 284 -10.31 -13.67 16.83
N ASP A 285 -11.42 -13.42 16.14
CA ASP A 285 -12.48 -14.42 15.89
C ASP A 285 -12.23 -15.13 14.55
N GLU A 286 -12.34 -16.46 14.52
CA GLU A 286 -12.22 -17.27 13.30
C GLU A 286 -13.32 -17.00 12.27
N ARG A 287 -14.47 -16.49 12.72
CA ARG A 287 -15.61 -16.11 11.86
C ARG A 287 -15.34 -14.84 11.07
N LEU A 288 -14.33 -14.05 11.47
CA LEU A 288 -13.96 -12.80 10.80
C LEU A 288 -12.88 -13.05 9.76
N ASN A 289 -13.04 -12.39 8.61
CA ASN A 289 -12.11 -12.48 7.49
C ASN A 289 -10.77 -11.79 7.78
N TYR A 290 -10.77 -10.72 8.59
CA TYR A 290 -9.59 -9.89 8.84
C TYR A 290 -9.29 -9.74 10.33
N LYS A 291 -8.01 -9.89 10.68
CA LYS A 291 -7.45 -9.79 12.03
C LYS A 291 -6.05 -9.16 11.92
N PRO A 292 -5.92 -7.83 12.06
CA PRO A 292 -6.93 -6.87 12.50
C PRO A 292 -7.94 -6.46 11.42
N CYS A 293 -9.13 -6.04 11.84
CA CYS A 293 -10.24 -5.59 10.98
C CYS A 293 -10.45 -4.07 11.11
N VAL A 294 -10.52 -3.37 9.98
CA VAL A 294 -10.68 -1.91 9.94
C VAL A 294 -12.05 -1.50 10.46
N ASP A 295 -13.11 -2.22 10.05
CA ASP A 295 -14.49 -1.94 10.47
C ASP A 295 -14.66 -1.97 11.99
N ILE A 296 -13.98 -2.91 12.68
CA ILE A 296 -14.05 -3.02 14.14
C ILE A 296 -13.44 -1.81 14.82
N THR A 297 -12.22 -1.42 14.43
CA THR A 297 -11.56 -0.26 15.03
C THR A 297 -12.33 1.02 14.72
N PHE A 298 -12.76 1.22 13.47
CA PHE A 298 -13.54 2.39 13.06
C PHE A 298 -14.89 2.46 13.79
N GLY A 299 -15.61 1.34 13.93
CA GLY A 299 -16.86 1.27 14.67
C GLY A 299 -16.70 1.62 16.15
N SER A 300 -15.64 1.15 16.80
CA SER A 300 -15.34 1.51 18.18
C SER A 300 -14.97 2.99 18.33
N ALA A 301 -14.21 3.55 17.39
CA ALA A 301 -13.86 4.97 17.34
C ALA A 301 -15.11 5.85 17.14
N ALA A 302 -16.02 5.46 16.24
CA ALA A 302 -17.28 6.17 16.02
C ALA A 302 -18.10 6.28 17.31
N LYS A 303 -18.22 5.17 18.05
CA LYS A 303 -18.94 5.14 19.33
C LYS A 303 -18.26 6.00 20.40
N SER A 304 -16.94 6.02 20.44
CA SER A 304 -16.14 6.67 21.48
C SER A 304 -15.94 8.17 21.27
N TYR A 305 -15.88 8.65 20.02
CA TYR A 305 -15.48 10.02 19.69
C TYR A 305 -16.50 10.83 18.87
N GLY A 306 -17.60 10.24 18.42
CA GLY A 306 -18.66 10.96 17.69
C GLY A 306 -18.15 11.58 16.38
N ASP A 307 -18.17 12.91 16.29
CA ASP A 307 -17.77 13.70 15.11
C ASP A 307 -16.28 14.08 15.09
N LYS A 308 -15.52 13.64 16.11
CA LYS A 308 -14.12 14.04 16.34
C LYS A 308 -13.09 13.08 15.76
N VAL A 309 -13.49 12.19 14.85
CA VAL A 309 -12.57 11.28 14.15
C VAL A 309 -12.36 11.76 12.73
N LEU A 310 -11.11 11.72 12.29
CA LEU A 310 -10.76 11.74 10.89
C LEU A 310 -10.27 10.35 10.50
N SER A 311 -11.03 9.65 9.66
CA SER A 311 -10.58 8.37 9.12
C SER A 311 -10.04 8.50 7.71
N VAL A 312 -9.05 7.67 7.39
CA VAL A 312 -8.45 7.59 6.07
C VAL A 312 -8.41 6.12 5.65
N VAL A 313 -8.96 5.81 4.47
CA VAL A 313 -8.88 4.48 3.88
C VAL A 313 -7.93 4.52 2.69
N LEU A 314 -6.81 3.80 2.80
CA LEU A 314 -5.77 3.73 1.76
C LEU A 314 -5.92 2.44 0.94
N THR A 315 -5.01 2.28 -0.02
CA THR A 315 -4.87 1.13 -0.89
C THR A 315 -5.07 -0.19 -0.15
N GLY A 316 -5.78 -1.08 -0.82
CA GLY A 316 -6.13 -2.35 -0.23
C GLY A 316 -7.19 -3.10 -1.02
N MET A 317 -7.16 -4.41 -0.91
CA MET A 317 -8.16 -5.28 -1.49
C MET A 317 -9.41 -5.39 -0.60
N GLY A 318 -10.57 -5.59 -1.21
CA GLY A 318 -11.82 -5.85 -0.51
C GLY A 318 -12.58 -4.58 -0.17
N ALA A 319 -13.38 -4.64 0.89
CA ALA A 319 -14.26 -3.55 1.32
C ALA A 319 -14.23 -3.32 2.84
N ASP A 320 -13.26 -3.89 3.57
CA ASP A 320 -13.09 -3.62 5.00
C ASP A 320 -12.82 -2.12 5.22
N GLY A 321 -13.37 -1.59 6.29
CA GLY A 321 -13.42 -0.16 6.61
C GLY A 321 -14.67 0.55 6.11
N ARG A 322 -15.45 -0.05 5.19
CA ARG A 322 -16.68 0.57 4.65
C ARG A 322 -17.79 0.66 5.69
N GLU A 323 -18.02 -0.39 6.46
CA GLU A 323 -19.10 -0.40 7.45
C GLU A 323 -18.74 0.48 8.66
N GLY A 324 -17.48 0.42 9.09
CA GLY A 324 -16.93 1.32 10.12
C GLY A 324 -16.95 2.78 9.68
N ALA A 325 -16.59 3.07 8.42
CA ALA A 325 -16.70 4.42 7.87
C ALA A 325 -18.16 4.90 7.84
N ARG A 326 -19.12 4.03 7.54
CA ARG A 326 -20.55 4.38 7.62
C ARG A 326 -20.97 4.78 9.03
N LEU A 327 -20.52 4.04 10.05
CA LEU A 327 -20.76 4.41 11.46
C LEU A 327 -20.10 5.75 11.83
N LEU A 328 -18.88 5.99 11.37
CA LEU A 328 -18.20 7.27 11.55
C LEU A 328 -19.00 8.42 10.90
N LYS A 329 -19.47 8.24 9.66
CA LYS A 329 -20.31 9.23 8.96
C LYS A 329 -21.62 9.51 9.68
N GLN A 330 -22.28 8.49 10.22
CA GLN A 330 -23.50 8.66 11.03
C GLN A 330 -23.24 9.49 12.29
N GLY A 331 -22.04 9.37 12.87
CA GLY A 331 -21.59 10.20 13.99
C GLY A 331 -21.08 11.60 13.62
N GLY A 332 -21.06 11.96 12.33
CA GLY A 332 -20.56 13.27 11.85
C GLY A 332 -19.05 13.36 11.62
N SER A 333 -18.32 12.24 11.75
CA SER A 333 -16.88 12.19 11.52
C SER A 333 -16.51 12.37 10.04
N THR A 334 -15.25 12.72 9.81
CA THR A 334 -14.71 12.96 8.45
C THR A 334 -14.05 11.69 7.92
N VAL A 335 -14.32 11.33 6.66
CA VAL A 335 -13.75 10.15 6.02
C VAL A 335 -13.05 10.55 4.72
N TRP A 336 -11.78 10.21 4.59
CA TRP A 336 -11.00 10.38 3.37
C TRP A 336 -10.71 9.03 2.72
N ALA A 337 -10.59 9.04 1.40
CA ALA A 337 -10.16 7.90 0.61
C ALA A 337 -8.94 8.27 -0.23
N GLN A 338 -8.02 7.31 -0.41
CA GLN A 338 -6.95 7.45 -1.40
C GLN A 338 -7.53 7.38 -2.82
N ASP A 339 -7.00 8.20 -3.73
CA ASP A 339 -7.40 8.18 -5.12
C ASP A 339 -6.98 6.89 -5.86
N GLU A 340 -7.66 6.62 -6.97
CA GLU A 340 -7.40 5.43 -7.78
C GLU A 340 -6.01 5.45 -8.43
N ALA A 341 -5.51 6.63 -8.79
CA ALA A 341 -4.28 6.78 -9.56
C ALA A 341 -3.03 6.43 -8.73
N SER A 342 -3.05 6.74 -7.44
CA SER A 342 -1.95 6.45 -6.51
C SER A 342 -2.12 5.14 -5.74
N CYS A 343 -3.28 4.49 -5.83
CA CYS A 343 -3.50 3.17 -5.24
C CYS A 343 -2.73 2.08 -6.00
N VAL A 344 -2.08 1.21 -5.25
CA VAL A 344 -1.63 -0.09 -5.78
C VAL A 344 -2.86 -0.92 -6.12
N ILE A 345 -3.78 -1.08 -5.15
CA ILE A 345 -5.07 -1.76 -5.31
C ILE A 345 -6.18 -0.81 -4.88
N TYR A 346 -7.00 -0.37 -5.84
CA TYR A 346 -8.16 0.49 -5.59
C TYR A 346 -9.41 -0.33 -5.23
N GLY A 347 -9.34 -1.11 -4.15
CA GLY A 347 -10.45 -1.92 -3.62
C GLY A 347 -11.14 -1.24 -2.45
N MET A 348 -10.46 -1.16 -1.31
CA MET A 348 -10.97 -0.56 -0.08
C MET A 348 -11.37 0.92 -0.30
N PRO A 349 -10.53 1.80 -0.90
CA PRO A 349 -10.93 3.19 -1.15
C PRO A 349 -12.13 3.29 -2.11
N MET A 350 -12.17 2.45 -3.15
CA MET A 350 -13.31 2.37 -4.06
C MET A 350 -14.61 2.00 -3.33
N ALA A 351 -14.55 1.10 -2.34
CA ALA A 351 -15.70 0.71 -1.54
C ALA A 351 -16.26 1.87 -0.71
N ILE A 352 -15.39 2.76 -0.22
CA ILE A 352 -15.78 4.00 0.48
C ILE A 352 -16.43 4.98 -0.50
N VAL A 353 -15.78 5.24 -1.64
CA VAL A 353 -16.24 6.20 -2.64
C VAL A 353 -17.58 5.77 -3.26
N LYS A 354 -17.72 4.50 -3.68
CA LYS A 354 -18.98 3.97 -4.24
C LYS A 354 -20.15 3.98 -3.25
N ALA A 355 -19.85 3.94 -1.95
CA ALA A 355 -20.87 4.04 -0.91
C ALA A 355 -21.21 5.50 -0.55
N ASN A 356 -20.66 6.50 -1.26
CA ASN A 356 -20.81 7.93 -0.97
C ASN A 356 -20.42 8.29 0.48
N LEU A 357 -19.41 7.60 1.02
CA LEU A 357 -18.93 7.83 2.38
C LEU A 357 -17.74 8.79 2.44
N ALA A 358 -17.03 9.00 1.34
CA ALA A 358 -15.85 9.86 1.29
C ALA A 358 -16.23 11.35 1.27
N ASP A 359 -15.71 12.12 2.22
CA ASP A 359 -15.75 13.60 2.22
C ASP A 359 -14.71 14.20 1.28
N ALA A 360 -13.59 13.49 1.09
CA ALA A 360 -12.53 13.88 0.17
C ALA A 360 -11.80 12.65 -0.38
N VAL A 361 -11.29 12.81 -1.59
CA VAL A 361 -10.41 11.86 -2.28
C VAL A 361 -9.11 12.59 -2.63
N TYR A 362 -8.00 12.06 -2.14
CA TYR A 362 -6.67 12.67 -2.29
C TYR A 362 -5.65 11.67 -2.82
N SER A 363 -4.62 12.18 -3.50
CA SER A 363 -3.48 11.33 -3.86
C SER A 363 -2.66 10.95 -2.63
N LEU A 364 -1.96 9.81 -2.69
CA LEU A 364 -1.12 9.33 -1.60
C LEU A 364 -0.10 10.38 -1.10
N ASP A 365 0.44 11.17 -2.03
CA ASP A 365 1.45 12.20 -1.76
C ASP A 365 0.89 13.44 -1.06
N GLU A 366 -0.43 13.61 -1.09
CA GLU A 366 -1.13 14.74 -0.48
C GLU A 366 -1.72 14.40 0.88
N ILE A 367 -2.10 13.14 1.12
CA ILE A 367 -2.76 12.72 2.38
C ILE A 367 -1.97 13.15 3.62
N GLY A 368 -0.65 12.91 3.65
CA GLY A 368 0.19 13.31 4.79
C GLY A 368 0.17 14.83 5.04
N LYS A 369 0.28 15.64 3.98
CA LYS A 369 0.21 17.11 4.06
C LYS A 369 -1.16 17.58 4.51
N HIS A 370 -2.22 17.00 3.96
CA HIS A 370 -3.59 17.33 4.31
C HIS A 370 -3.94 16.94 5.75
N LEU A 371 -3.39 15.85 6.28
CA LEU A 371 -3.50 15.52 7.70
C LEU A 371 -2.92 16.64 8.57
N VAL A 372 -1.75 17.19 8.20
CA VAL A 372 -1.16 18.33 8.91
C VAL A 372 -2.06 19.55 8.81
N GLU A 373 -2.53 19.91 7.61
CA GLU A 373 -3.39 21.08 7.40
C GLU A 373 -4.76 20.99 8.11
N ALA A 374 -5.29 19.79 8.27
CA ALA A 374 -6.60 19.56 8.88
C ALA A 374 -6.54 19.51 10.42
N CYS A 375 -5.40 19.06 10.98
CA CYS A 375 -5.22 18.84 12.42
C CYS A 375 -4.42 19.95 13.13
N VAL A 376 -3.53 20.66 12.42
CA VAL A 376 -2.73 21.81 12.89
C VAL A 376 -3.37 23.10 12.41
#